data_AF-A0A954P833-F1
#
_entry.id   AF-A0A954P833-F1
#
_cell.length_a   1.000
_cell.length_b   1.000
_cell.length_c   1.000
_cell.angle_alpha   90.00
_cell.angle_beta   90.00
_cell.angle_gamma   90.00
#
_symmetry.space_group_name_H-M   'P 1'
#
loop_
_entity.id
_entity.type
_entity.pdbx_description
1 polymer ?
#
loop_
_entity_poly.entity_id
_entity_poly.type
_entity_poly.pdbx_seq_one_letter_code
_entity_poly.pdbx_strand_id
1 'polypeptide(L)' 'MNPKNATRVELAAAQALVTWKKQFASLVRAGASELAVADNSEEITFKHYQQAAEQAIQELGYLIKSESNPNERRHAA' A
#
# COMPACT_ATOMS: atom_id res chain seq x y z
N MET A 1 -10.06 35.79 -0.86
CA MET A 1 -9.59 34.43 -0.48
C MET A 1 -8.36 34.59 0.41
N ASN A 2 -8.39 34.05 1.62
CA ASN A 2 -7.33 34.24 2.61
C ASN A 2 -6.23 33.16 2.40
N PRO A 3 -4.98 33.50 2.06
CA PRO A 3 -3.93 32.52 1.75
C PRO A 3 -3.33 31.81 2.99
N LYS A 4 -3.97 31.90 4.17
CA LYS A 4 -3.40 31.48 5.47
C LYS A 4 -3.60 30.00 5.83
N ASN A 5 -4.18 29.17 4.95
CA ASN A 5 -4.49 27.77 5.28
C ASN A 5 -3.64 26.74 4.51
N ALA A 6 -2.48 27.13 3.97
CA ALA A 6 -1.55 26.17 3.39
C ALA A 6 -0.72 25.50 4.50
N THR A 7 -1.17 24.33 4.96
CA THR A 7 -0.39 23.49 5.88
C THR A 7 0.89 23.04 5.18
N ARG A 8 2.05 23.38 5.75
CA ARG A 8 3.34 22.91 5.23
C ARG A 8 3.52 21.45 5.61
N VAL A 9 3.84 20.62 4.62
CA VAL A 9 4.16 19.21 4.82
C VAL A 9 5.66 19.07 5.05
N GLU A 10 6.06 18.34 6.07
CA GLU A 10 7.46 18.03 6.32
C GLU A 10 8.04 17.18 5.18
N LEU A 11 9.31 17.43 4.82
CA LEU A 11 9.96 16.71 3.72
C LEU A 11 9.95 15.19 3.93
N ALA A 12 10.21 14.74 5.16
CA ALA A 12 10.18 13.32 5.51
C ALA A 12 8.78 12.71 5.34
N ALA A 13 7.72 13.44 5.74
CA ALA A 13 6.34 12.98 5.54
C ALA A 13 5.98 12.87 4.06
N ALA A 14 6.43 13.82 3.23
CA ALA A 14 6.24 13.76 1.78
C ALA A 14 6.98 12.57 1.15
N GLN A 15 8.20 12.29 1.59
CA GLN A 15 8.99 11.14 1.13
C GLN A 15 8.34 9.81 1.54
N ALA A 16 7.90 9.68 2.79
CA ALA A 16 7.18 8.51 3.28
C ALA A 16 5.92 8.24 2.44
N LEU A 17 5.12 9.29 2.15
CA LEU A 17 3.94 9.15 1.30
C LEU A 17 4.27 8.64 -0.11
N VAL A 18 5.36 9.12 -0.73
CA VAL A 18 5.80 8.62 -2.04
C VAL A 18 6.18 7.14 -1.95
N THR A 19 6.90 6.75 -0.90
CA THR A 19 7.28 5.35 -0.66
C THR A 19 6.06 4.46 -0.49
N TRP A 20 5.11 4.85 0.35
CA TRP A 20 3.89 4.06 0.61
C TRP A 20 3.02 3.93 -0.64
N LYS A 21 2.90 4.98 -1.46
CA LYS A 21 2.21 4.90 -2.76
C LYS A 21 2.85 3.89 -3.71
N LYS A 22 4.19 3.88 -3.78
CA LYS A 22 4.93 2.91 -4.60
C LYS A 22 4.74 1.48 -4.10
N GLN A 23 4.84 1.28 -2.78
CA GLN A 23 4.62 -0.03 -2.15
C GLN A 23 3.19 -0.53 -2.40
N PHE A 24 2.19 0.30 -2.15
CA PHE A 24 0.79 -0.02 -2.44
C PHE A 24 0.59 -0.47 -3.89
N ALA A 25 1.06 0.32 -4.86
CA ALA A 25 0.93 -0.04 -6.28
C ALA A 25 1.61 -1.37 -6.62
N SER A 26 2.75 -1.66 -5.99
CA SER A 26 3.45 -2.95 -6.16
C SER A 26 2.65 -4.11 -5.58
N LEU A 27 2.11 -3.97 -4.36
CA LEU A 27 1.31 -5.00 -3.70
C LEU A 27 0.04 -5.30 -4.49
N VAL A 28 -0.66 -4.26 -4.94
CA VAL A 28 -1.88 -4.41 -5.77
C VAL A 28 -1.58 -5.15 -7.07
N ARG A 29 -0.50 -4.78 -7.76
CA ARG A 29 -0.12 -5.44 -9.02
C ARG A 29 0.21 -6.92 -8.79
N ALA A 30 0.99 -7.22 -7.74
CA ALA A 30 1.37 -8.60 -7.43
C ALA A 30 0.14 -9.44 -7.05
N GLY A 31 -0.66 -8.98 -6.09
CA GLY A 31 -1.87 -9.67 -5.66
C GLY A 31 -2.89 -9.86 -6.78
N ALA A 32 -3.07 -8.88 -7.67
CA ALA A 32 -3.99 -9.02 -8.80
C ALA A 32 -3.50 -10.09 -9.80
N SER A 33 -2.18 -10.21 -9.99
CA SER A 33 -1.59 -11.26 -10.80
C SER A 33 -1.77 -12.64 -10.16
N GLU A 34 -1.57 -12.75 -8.84
CA GLU A 34 -1.75 -13.99 -8.10
C GLU A 34 -3.22 -14.46 -8.11
N LEU A 35 -4.16 -13.54 -7.94
CA LEU A 35 -5.59 -13.83 -8.03
C LEU A 35 -6.00 -14.29 -9.43
N ALA A 36 -5.48 -13.64 -10.48
CA ALA A 36 -5.74 -14.07 -11.86
C ALA A 36 -5.24 -15.50 -12.13
N VAL A 37 -4.05 -15.84 -11.61
CA VAL A 37 -3.49 -17.19 -11.70
C VAL A 37 -4.34 -18.20 -10.91
N ALA A 38 -4.76 -17.85 -9.69
CA ALA A 38 -5.61 -18.72 -8.87
C ALA A 38 -6.98 -19.00 -9.51
N ASP A 39 -7.56 -17.99 -10.18
CA ASP A 39 -8.82 -18.11 -10.91
C ASP A 39 -8.65 -18.77 -12.30
N ASN A 40 -7.43 -19.17 -12.69
CA ASN A 40 -7.08 -19.66 -14.04
C ASN A 40 -7.54 -18.72 -15.16
N SER A 41 -7.47 -17.41 -14.91
CA SER A 41 -7.88 -16.39 -15.86
C SER A 41 -6.74 -16.04 -16.81
N GLU A 42 -7.06 -15.87 -18.09
CA GLU A 42 -6.10 -15.41 -19.11
C GLU A 42 -5.81 -13.90 -19.00
N GLU A 43 -6.63 -13.16 -18.25
CA GLU A 43 -6.53 -11.70 -18.11
C GLU A 43 -6.61 -11.25 -16.64
N ILE A 44 -5.89 -10.19 -16.32
CA ILE A 44 -6.03 -9.52 -15.01
C ILE A 44 -7.20 -8.54 -15.11
N THR A 45 -8.33 -8.93 -14.51
CA THR A 45 -9.56 -8.14 -14.54
C THR A 45 -9.58 -7.05 -13.47
N PHE A 46 -10.53 -6.11 -13.60
CA PHE A 46 -10.84 -5.13 -12.57
C PHE A 46 -11.16 -5.79 -11.21
N LYS A 47 -11.83 -6.94 -11.21
CA LYS A 47 -12.17 -7.67 -9.98
C LYS A 47 -10.90 -8.12 -9.24
N HIS A 48 -9.90 -8.65 -9.96
CA HIS A 48 -8.61 -9.03 -9.34
C HIS A 48 -7.91 -7.82 -8.73
N TYR A 49 -7.89 -6.68 -9.44
CA TYR A 49 -7.33 -5.43 -8.93
C TYR A 49 -8.07 -4.91 -7.69
N GLN A 50 -9.40 -5.01 -7.68
CA GLN A 50 -10.21 -4.58 -6.55
C GLN A 50 -9.90 -5.42 -5.30
N GLN A 51 -9.90 -6.75 -5.42
CA GLN A 51 -9.58 -7.65 -4.31
C GLN A 51 -8.14 -7.47 -3.82
N ALA A 52 -7.18 -7.33 -4.74
CA ALA A 52 -5.79 -7.07 -4.40
C ALA A 52 -5.60 -5.71 -3.71
N ALA A 53 -6.38 -4.68 -4.09
CA ALA A 53 -6.36 -3.37 -3.44
C ALA A 53 -6.84 -3.45 -1.98
N GLU A 54 -7.90 -4.21 -1.71
CA GLU A 54 -8.40 -4.42 -0.35
C GLU A 54 -7.36 -5.11 0.54
N GLN A 55 -6.65 -6.12 0.01
CA GLN A 55 -5.56 -6.80 0.70
C GLN A 55 -4.34 -5.88 0.91
N ALA A 56 -3.93 -5.15 -0.13
CA ALA A 56 -2.78 -4.25 -0.08
C ALA A 56 -2.95 -3.12 0.93
N ILE A 57 -4.18 -2.66 1.21
CA ILE A 57 -4.46 -1.68 2.28
C ILE A 57 -4.07 -2.26 3.65
N GLN A 58 -4.41 -3.53 3.90
CA GLN A 58 -4.11 -4.19 5.18
C GLN A 58 -2.60 -4.37 5.35
N GLU A 59 -1.93 -4.89 4.32
CA GLU A 59 -0.48 -5.11 4.33
C GLU A 59 0.31 -3.81 4.48
N LEU A 60 -0.06 -2.77 3.72
CA LEU A 60 0.57 -1.46 3.86
C LEU A 60 0.37 -0.89 5.27
N GLY A 61 -0.82 -1.09 5.85
CA GLY A 61 -1.11 -0.73 7.24
C GLY A 61 -0.14 -1.39 8.23
N TYR A 62 0.18 -2.68 8.05
CA TYR A 62 1.18 -3.38 8.86
C TYR A 62 2.59 -2.84 8.63
N LEU A 63 2.99 -2.60 7.38
CA LEU A 63 4.30 -2.05 7.04
C LEU A 63 4.53 -0.69 7.73
N ILE A 64 3.58 0.23 7.60
CA ILE A 64 3.63 1.56 8.22
C ILE A 64 3.76 1.46 9.74
N LYS A 65 2.99 0.56 10.38
CA LYS A 65 3.08 0.33 11.83
C LYS A 65 4.45 -0.22 12.23
N SER A 66 4.99 -1.17 11.47
CA SER A 66 6.30 -1.76 11.74
C SER A 66 7.45 -0.77 11.58
N GLU A 67 7.33 0.19 10.64
CA GLU A 67 8.29 1.29 10.47
C GLU A 67 8.23 2.29 11.64
N SER A 68 7.04 2.45 12.24
CA SER A 68 6.81 3.30 13.40
C SER A 68 7.23 2.64 14.72
N ASN A 69 7.26 1.30 14.78
CA ASN A 69 7.64 0.52 15.95
C ASN A 69 8.55 -0.67 15.56
N PRO A 70 9.87 -0.45 15.39
CA PRO A 70 10.80 -1.47 14.89
C PRO A 70 10.91 -2.74 15.76
N ASN A 71 10.37 -2.75 16.98
CA ASN A 71 10.35 -3.90 17.87
C ASN A 71 9.25 -4.94 17.57
N GLU A 72 8.25 -4.63 16.74
CA GLU A 72 7.14 -5.57 16.43
C GLU A 72 7.48 -6.59 15.33
N ARG A 73 8.61 -6.44 14.62
CA ARG A 73 9.07 -7.40 13.59
C ARG A 73 9.42 -8.80 14.11
N ARG A 74 9.37 -9.04 15.43
CA ARG A 74 9.78 -10.30 16.07
C ARG A 74 8.68 -11.33 16.29
N HIS A 75 7.41 -11.04 15.98
CA HIS A 75 6.30 -11.94 16.35
C HIS A 75 5.44 -12.45 15.18
N ALA A 76 5.88 -12.29 13.93
CA ALA A 76 5.26 -12.95 12.78
C ALA A 76 6.26 -13.89 12.10
N ALA A 77 6.50 -15.04 12.72
CA ALA A 77 7.19 -16.20 12.16
C ALA A 77 6.45 -17.46 12.58
#